data_AF-A0A5C6YE58-F1
#
_entry.id   AF-A0A5C6YE58-F1
#
_cell.length_a   1.000
_cell.length_b   1.000
_cell.length_c   1.000
_cell.angle_alpha   90.00
_cell.angle_beta   90.00
_cell.angle_gamma   90.00
#
_symmetry.space_group_name_H-M   'P 1'
#
loop_
_entity.id
_entity.type
_entity.pdbx_description
1 polymer ?
#
loop_
_entity_poly.entity_id
_entity_poly.type
_entity_poly.pdbx_seq_one_letter_code
_entity_poly.pdbx_strand_id
1 'polypeptide(L)'
;MESKRKQNENEWLALLENAIKESVQIRVSHLFKYKGKNLGTFLVSSKRKQNTELIRKIENLGVNFKMHSKNPVAYLEKFTFQLSTDNKPNKQHYITRFNSYLLPKKEFLEEQKIKELNSIWKMKFGDIRKWEKPETVLDKIKNWKNFRYDEKVNPTGKWFDYRKNMGKLYGWVYSKKTNTDKMNLISEYFNDQELDELKKEGFLN
;
A
#
# COMPACT_ATOMS: atom_id res chain seq x y z
N MET A 1 41.90 -0.31 16.51
CA MET A 1 41.41 -1.63 16.07
C MET A 1 39.93 -1.72 16.38
N GLU A 2 39.09 -1.88 15.36
CA GLU A 2 37.65 -2.01 15.55
C GLU A 2 37.30 -3.40 16.11
N SER A 3 36.32 -3.50 17.00
CA SER A 3 36.01 -4.79 17.65
C SER A 3 35.38 -5.75 16.64
N LYS A 4 35.72 -7.05 16.73
CA LYS A 4 35.19 -8.11 15.84
C LYS A 4 33.65 -8.14 15.74
N ARG A 5 32.94 -7.61 16.74
CA ARG A 5 31.47 -7.49 16.73
C ARG A 5 30.97 -6.37 15.82
N LYS A 6 31.62 -5.20 15.83
CA LYS A 6 31.25 -4.05 14.98
C LYS A 6 31.52 -4.32 13.49
N GLN A 7 32.60 -5.03 13.19
CA GLN A 7 32.90 -5.45 11.82
C GLN A 7 31.82 -6.39 11.25
N ASN A 8 31.34 -7.35 12.06
CA ASN A 8 30.25 -8.26 11.67
C ASN A 8 28.92 -7.51 11.48
N GLU A 9 28.59 -6.53 12.33
CA GLU A 9 27.37 -5.71 12.18
C GLU A 9 27.36 -4.88 10.89
N ASN A 10 28.49 -4.29 10.50
CA ASN A 10 28.60 -3.51 9.27
C ASN A 10 28.41 -4.37 8.01
N GLU A 11 28.87 -5.63 8.01
CA GLU A 11 28.64 -6.57 6.92
C GLU A 11 27.15 -6.93 6.75
N TRP A 12 26.40 -7.06 7.85
CA TRP A 12 24.96 -7.30 7.80
C TRP A 12 24.16 -6.10 7.31
N LEU A 13 24.60 -4.87 7.66
CA LEU A 13 23.98 -3.65 7.15
C LEU A 13 24.22 -3.47 5.65
N ALA A 14 25.42 -3.78 5.13
CA ALA A 14 25.70 -3.75 3.70
C ALA A 14 24.86 -4.77 2.92
N LEU A 15 24.62 -5.96 3.48
CA LEU A 15 23.72 -6.95 2.89
C LEU A 15 22.26 -6.49 2.88
N LEU A 16 21.82 -5.77 3.91
CA LEU A 16 20.48 -5.17 3.95
C LEU A 16 20.30 -4.08 2.89
N GLU A 17 21.30 -3.22 2.75
CA GLU A 17 21.29 -2.15 1.76
C GLU A 17 21.20 -2.70 0.32
N ASN A 18 21.93 -3.76 0.01
CA ASN A 18 21.85 -4.43 -1.29
C ASN A 18 20.48 -5.06 -1.56
N ALA A 19 19.86 -5.67 -0.55
CA ALA A 19 18.51 -6.23 -0.67
C ALA A 19 17.48 -5.14 -1.00
N ILE A 20 17.65 -3.95 -0.43
CA ILE A 20 16.74 -2.82 -0.65
C ILE A 20 16.97 -2.18 -2.02
N LYS A 21 18.22 -2.05 -2.46
CA LYS A 21 18.57 -1.57 -3.81
C LYS A 21 18.04 -2.50 -4.92
N GLU A 22 18.05 -3.80 -4.68
CA GLU A 22 17.43 -4.80 -5.56
C GLU A 22 15.88 -4.85 -5.44
N SER A 23 15.28 -3.89 -4.72
CA SER A 23 13.83 -3.80 -4.47
C SER A 23 13.22 -5.06 -3.86
N VAL A 24 14.02 -5.83 -3.11
CA VAL A 24 13.55 -7.03 -2.42
C VAL A 24 12.65 -6.62 -1.26
N GLN A 25 11.47 -7.25 -1.17
CA GLN A 25 10.54 -6.99 -0.08
C GLN A 25 11.15 -7.44 1.27
N ILE A 26 11.63 -6.48 2.06
CA ILE A 26 12.28 -6.79 3.35
C ILE A 26 11.25 -7.23 4.38
N ARG A 27 11.58 -8.31 5.10
CA ARG A 27 10.75 -8.86 6.17
C ARG A 27 11.52 -8.94 7.47
N VAL A 28 10.97 -8.34 8.52
CA VAL A 28 11.49 -8.47 9.88
C VAL A 28 11.03 -9.82 10.46
N SER A 29 11.75 -10.88 10.12
CA SER A 29 11.47 -12.25 10.56
C SER A 29 12.76 -13.06 10.59
N HIS A 30 12.96 -13.94 11.57
CA HIS A 30 14.18 -14.76 11.69
C HIS A 30 14.50 -15.57 10.41
N LEU A 31 13.47 -15.87 9.61
CA LEU A 31 13.54 -16.68 8.40
C LEU A 31 13.93 -15.90 7.14
N PHE A 32 13.91 -14.57 7.17
CA PHE A 32 14.27 -13.79 6.00
C PHE A 32 15.76 -14.00 5.69
N LYS A 33 16.06 -14.57 4.52
CA LYS A 33 17.42 -14.77 4.03
C LYS A 33 17.65 -13.94 2.78
N TYR A 34 18.84 -13.39 2.65
CA TYR A 34 19.26 -12.66 1.47
C TYR A 34 20.65 -13.14 1.08
N LYS A 35 20.79 -13.58 -0.18
CA LYS A 35 22.03 -14.14 -0.75
C LYS A 35 22.68 -15.21 0.15
N GLY A 36 21.88 -16.19 0.60
CA GLY A 36 22.33 -17.30 1.45
C GLY A 36 22.59 -16.95 2.92
N LYS A 37 22.53 -15.66 3.31
CA LYS A 37 22.77 -15.20 4.68
C LYS A 37 21.46 -14.83 5.40
N ASN A 38 21.37 -15.12 6.70
CA ASN A 38 20.17 -14.97 7.53
C ASN A 38 19.91 -13.51 8.00
N LEU A 39 19.65 -12.61 7.04
CA LEU A 39 19.45 -11.17 7.28
C LEU A 39 18.29 -10.86 8.25
N GLY A 40 17.28 -11.71 8.24
CA GLY A 40 16.12 -11.65 9.11
C GLY A 40 16.40 -11.95 10.57
N THR A 41 17.31 -12.87 10.86
CA THR A 41 17.76 -13.13 12.24
C THR A 41 18.54 -11.93 12.78
N PHE A 42 19.29 -11.25 11.92
CA PHE A 42 19.90 -9.97 12.25
C PHE A 42 18.85 -8.89 12.55
N LEU A 43 17.81 -8.72 11.71
CA LEU A 43 16.72 -7.76 11.96
C LEU A 43 15.98 -8.03 13.28
N VAL A 44 15.59 -9.29 13.54
CA VAL A 44 14.83 -9.63 14.75
C VAL A 44 15.68 -9.58 16.01
N SER A 45 16.95 -10.01 15.94
CA SER A 45 17.86 -9.91 17.09
C SER A 45 18.16 -8.46 17.44
N SER A 46 18.29 -7.57 16.43
CA SER A 46 18.42 -6.13 16.63
C SER A 46 17.19 -5.55 17.36
N LYS A 47 15.98 -5.95 16.96
CA LYS A 47 14.73 -5.57 17.64
C LYS A 47 14.64 -6.10 19.08
N ARG A 48 15.05 -7.34 19.34
CA ARG A 48 14.94 -8.00 20.65
C ARG A 48 15.95 -7.48 21.69
N LYS A 49 17.18 -7.21 21.26
CA LYS A 49 18.26 -6.72 22.14
C LYS A 49 18.11 -5.24 22.51
N GLN A 50 17.11 -4.55 21.96
CA GLN A 50 16.88 -3.09 22.12
C GLN A 50 18.15 -2.26 21.89
N ASN A 51 19.03 -2.70 20.97
CA ASN A 51 20.21 -1.94 20.62
C ASN A 51 19.77 -0.75 19.74
N THR A 52 19.51 0.37 20.39
CA THR A 52 18.92 1.58 19.81
C THR A 52 19.76 2.14 18.66
N GLU A 53 21.09 2.02 18.72
CA GLU A 53 21.98 2.47 17.66
C GLU A 53 21.83 1.62 16.39
N LEU A 54 21.69 0.29 16.53
CA LEU A 54 21.58 -0.65 15.41
C LEU A 54 20.18 -0.65 14.78
N ILE A 55 19.13 -0.54 15.61
CA ILE A 55 17.74 -0.41 15.12
C ILE A 55 17.61 0.84 14.25
N ARG A 56 18.19 1.97 14.69
CA ARG A 56 18.22 3.21 13.90
C ARG A 56 18.94 3.03 12.57
N LYS A 57 20.09 2.34 12.54
CA LYS A 57 20.82 2.06 11.28
C LYS A 57 20.00 1.20 10.31
N ILE A 58 19.26 0.21 10.79
CA ILE A 58 18.41 -0.68 9.98
C ILE A 58 17.15 0.04 9.47
N GLU A 59 16.52 0.86 10.31
CA GLU A 59 15.35 1.66 9.91
C GLU A 59 15.74 2.73 8.87
N ASN A 60 16.93 3.34 9.02
CA ASN A 60 17.48 4.30 8.06
C ASN A 60 17.74 3.70 6.66
N LEU A 61 17.85 2.37 6.55
CA LEU A 61 18.00 1.69 5.28
C LEU A 61 16.66 1.42 4.57
N GLY A 62 15.51 1.51 5.26
CA GLY A 62 14.17 1.37 4.66
C GLY A 62 13.30 0.24 5.21
N VAL A 63 13.67 -0.39 6.33
CA VAL A 63 12.91 -1.49 6.94
C VAL A 63 11.91 -0.99 7.98
N ASN A 64 10.61 -1.28 7.81
CA ASN A 64 9.57 -0.84 8.76
C ASN A 64 9.22 -1.88 9.83
N PHE A 65 9.88 -1.82 11.00
CA PHE A 65 9.63 -2.73 12.13
C PHE A 65 8.21 -2.69 12.73
N LYS A 66 7.43 -1.63 12.46
CA LYS A 66 6.08 -1.40 13.03
C LYS A 66 4.95 -2.03 12.22
N MET A 67 5.09 -2.20 10.90
CA MET A 67 4.19 -3.08 10.12
C MET A 67 4.27 -4.54 10.59
N HIS A 68 5.39 -4.90 11.23
CA HIS A 68 5.70 -6.22 11.74
C HIS A 68 5.58 -6.32 13.28
N SER A 69 4.69 -5.51 13.88
CA SER A 69 4.43 -5.44 15.33
C SER A 69 3.06 -6.03 15.73
N LYS A 70 3.00 -6.59 16.95
CA LYS A 70 2.13 -7.70 17.37
C LYS A 70 0.81 -7.27 18.03
N ASN A 71 -0.29 -7.40 17.29
CA ASN A 71 -1.66 -7.75 17.70
C ASN A 71 -2.72 -6.86 17.00
N PRO A 72 -3.12 -7.21 15.77
CA PRO A 72 -4.17 -6.50 15.05
C PRO A 72 -5.54 -6.60 15.73
N VAL A 73 -5.82 -7.67 16.49
CA VAL A 73 -7.07 -7.88 17.23
C VAL A 73 -7.20 -6.91 18.40
N ALA A 74 -6.16 -6.75 19.21
CA ALA A 74 -6.19 -5.78 20.33
C ALA A 74 -6.37 -4.34 19.83
N TYR A 75 -5.80 -4.01 18.67
CA TYR A 75 -6.05 -2.71 18.03
C TYR A 75 -7.48 -2.59 17.53
N LEU A 76 -8.06 -3.65 16.94
CA LEU A 76 -9.46 -3.68 16.51
C LEU A 76 -10.40 -3.47 17.68
N GLU A 77 -10.22 -4.16 18.80
CA GLU A 77 -11.05 -4.01 20.00
C GLU A 77 -11.03 -2.58 20.53
N LYS A 78 -9.84 -1.99 20.65
CA LYS A 78 -9.68 -0.59 21.04
C LYS A 78 -10.36 0.35 20.04
N PHE A 79 -10.20 0.07 18.75
CA PHE A 79 -10.80 0.88 17.68
C PHE A 79 -12.33 0.85 17.74
N THR A 80 -12.91 -0.33 17.93
CA THR A 80 -14.35 -0.56 18.06
C THR A 80 -14.93 0.12 19.30
N PHE A 81 -14.27 -0.05 20.46
CA PHE A 81 -14.67 0.60 21.71
C PHE A 81 -14.61 2.14 21.63
N GLN A 82 -13.58 2.69 21.00
CA GLN A 82 -13.50 4.14 20.77
C GLN A 82 -14.64 4.62 19.87
N LEU A 83 -14.99 3.87 18.82
CA LEU A 83 -16.07 4.26 17.93
C LEU A 83 -17.43 4.21 18.61
N SER A 84 -17.68 3.23 19.49
CA SER A 84 -18.97 3.10 20.18
C SER A 84 -19.20 4.21 21.22
N THR A 85 -18.15 4.64 21.91
CA THR A 85 -18.21 5.62 22.99
C THR A 85 -18.16 7.08 22.53
N ASP A 86 -17.70 7.34 21.31
CA ASP A 86 -17.65 8.70 20.77
C ASP A 86 -19.06 9.23 20.43
N ASN A 87 -19.43 10.38 20.98
CA ASN A 87 -20.74 10.99 20.82
C ASN A 87 -20.94 11.61 19.43
N LYS A 88 -19.88 12.14 18.82
CA LYS A 88 -19.92 12.76 17.48
C LYS A 88 -18.68 12.35 16.68
N PRO A 89 -18.56 11.07 16.30
CA PRO A 89 -17.36 10.57 15.66
C PRO A 89 -17.17 11.21 14.28
N ASN A 90 -15.95 11.64 13.99
CA ASN A 90 -15.58 12.12 12.66
C ASN A 90 -15.34 10.91 11.72
N LYS A 91 -16.27 10.70 10.78
CA LYS A 91 -16.22 9.56 9.85
C LYS A 91 -14.91 9.45 9.08
N GLN A 92 -14.41 10.55 8.53
CA GLN A 92 -13.19 10.57 7.72
C GLN A 92 -11.96 10.17 8.54
N HIS A 93 -11.90 10.59 9.80
CA HIS A 93 -10.83 10.22 10.72
C HIS A 93 -10.78 8.71 10.97
N TYR A 94 -11.93 8.09 11.27
CA TYR A 94 -12.01 6.65 11.48
C TYR A 94 -11.71 5.86 10.19
N ILE A 95 -12.15 6.34 9.02
CA ILE A 95 -11.84 5.72 7.73
C ILE A 95 -10.33 5.68 7.51
N THR A 96 -9.64 6.79 7.78
CA THR A 96 -8.19 6.89 7.57
C THR A 96 -7.43 5.89 8.44
N ARG A 97 -7.73 5.85 9.75
CA ARG A 97 -7.10 4.92 10.70
C ARG A 97 -7.39 3.46 10.38
N PHE A 98 -8.62 3.17 9.96
CA PHE A 98 -9.02 1.85 9.50
C PHE A 98 -8.19 1.43 8.28
N ASN A 99 -8.12 2.27 7.25
CA ASN A 99 -7.40 1.98 6.00
C ASN A 99 -5.89 1.79 6.21
N SER A 100 -5.29 2.50 7.17
CA SER A 100 -3.85 2.42 7.41
C SER A 100 -3.43 1.16 8.18
N TYR A 101 -4.27 0.66 9.09
CA TYR A 101 -3.83 -0.37 10.05
C TYR A 101 -4.69 -1.64 10.03
N LEU A 102 -6.02 -1.49 9.99
CA LEU A 102 -6.96 -2.61 10.03
C LEU A 102 -7.16 -3.21 8.64
N LEU A 103 -7.30 -2.37 7.61
CA LEU A 103 -7.52 -2.83 6.25
C LEU A 103 -6.36 -3.66 5.69
N PRO A 104 -5.08 -3.26 5.81
CA PRO A 104 -3.96 -4.08 5.34
C PRO A 104 -3.76 -5.34 6.19
N LYS A 105 -4.39 -5.37 7.37
CA LYS A 105 -4.34 -6.48 8.32
C LYS A 105 -5.69 -7.20 8.44
N LYS A 106 -6.62 -6.99 7.50
CA LYS A 106 -7.99 -7.53 7.56
C LYS A 106 -8.00 -9.03 7.79
N GLU A 107 -7.13 -9.73 7.07
CA GLU A 107 -6.98 -11.19 7.14
C GLU A 107 -6.55 -11.69 8.52
N PHE A 108 -5.98 -10.82 9.36
CA PHE A 108 -5.56 -11.13 10.73
C PHE A 108 -6.61 -10.77 11.80
N LEU A 109 -7.85 -10.48 11.41
CA LEU A 109 -8.93 -10.06 12.30
C LEU A 109 -10.06 -11.09 12.32
N GLU A 110 -10.63 -11.34 13.50
CA GLU A 110 -11.73 -12.29 13.68
C GLU A 110 -13.03 -11.76 13.04
N GLU A 111 -13.76 -12.64 12.36
CA GLU A 111 -15.02 -12.27 11.69
C GLU A 111 -16.05 -11.70 12.67
N GLN A 112 -16.10 -12.23 13.90
CA GLN A 112 -16.97 -11.71 14.96
C GLN A 112 -16.64 -10.26 15.31
N LYS A 113 -15.35 -9.93 15.48
CA LYS A 113 -14.87 -8.57 15.77
C LYS A 113 -15.07 -7.63 14.57
N ILE A 114 -14.96 -8.15 13.36
CA ILE A 114 -15.31 -7.43 12.13
C ILE A 114 -16.81 -7.11 12.10
N LYS A 115 -17.69 -8.08 12.42
CA LYS A 115 -19.14 -7.88 12.51
C LYS A 115 -19.51 -6.87 13.59
N GLU A 116 -18.86 -6.96 14.75
CA GLU A 116 -19.01 -6.01 15.86
C GLU A 116 -18.65 -4.59 15.41
N LEU A 117 -17.47 -4.40 14.80
CA LEU A 117 -17.07 -3.11 14.24
C LEU A 117 -18.06 -2.62 13.19
N ASN A 118 -18.50 -3.47 12.25
CA ASN A 118 -19.42 -3.09 11.19
C ASN A 118 -20.80 -2.69 11.75
N SER A 119 -21.27 -3.34 12.81
CA SER A 119 -22.52 -2.99 13.50
C SER A 119 -22.42 -1.61 14.14
N ILE A 120 -21.35 -1.37 14.91
CA ILE A 120 -21.10 -0.07 15.56
C ILE A 120 -20.89 1.02 14.50
N TRP A 121 -20.18 0.71 13.43
CA TRP A 121 -19.98 1.61 12.30
C TRP A 121 -21.30 2.02 11.66
N LYS A 122 -22.18 1.05 11.38
CA LYS A 122 -23.51 1.30 10.82
C LYS A 122 -24.37 2.14 11.77
N MET A 123 -24.32 1.86 13.07
CA MET A 123 -25.03 2.64 14.08
C MET A 123 -24.56 4.10 14.12
N LYS A 124 -23.26 4.37 14.03
CA LYS A 124 -22.70 5.72 14.13
C LYS A 124 -22.77 6.52 12.82
N PHE A 125 -22.63 5.85 11.67
CA PHE A 125 -22.46 6.51 10.38
C PHE A 125 -23.55 6.21 9.34
N GLY A 126 -24.50 5.32 9.65
CA GLY A 126 -25.61 4.96 8.78
C GLY A 126 -25.23 4.08 7.58
N ASP A 127 -23.97 3.65 7.45
CA ASP A 127 -23.49 2.84 6.32
C ASP A 127 -22.62 1.65 6.74
N ILE A 128 -22.36 0.76 5.80
CA ILE A 128 -21.50 -0.41 6.02
C ILE A 128 -20.06 -0.05 5.61
N ARG A 129 -19.11 -0.27 6.52
CA ARG A 129 -17.69 -0.08 6.21
C ARG A 129 -17.23 -1.10 5.16
N LYS A 130 -16.71 -0.59 4.04
CA LYS A 130 -16.05 -1.43 3.03
C LYS A 130 -14.67 -1.87 3.54
N TRP A 131 -14.46 -3.18 3.50
CA TRP A 131 -13.20 -3.86 3.81
C TRP A 131 -12.37 -4.18 2.57
N GLU A 132 -12.52 -3.35 1.54
CA GLU A 132 -11.78 -3.42 0.29
C GLU A 132 -10.93 -2.17 0.18
N LYS A 133 -9.71 -2.32 -0.34
CA LYS A 133 -8.85 -1.17 -0.63
C LYS A 133 -9.57 -0.28 -1.64
N PRO A 134 -9.83 1.00 -1.32
CA PRO A 134 -10.30 1.91 -2.36
C PRO A 134 -9.21 2.00 -3.43
N GLU A 135 -9.60 1.86 -4.69
CA GLU A 135 -8.68 2.03 -5.80
C GLU A 135 -8.05 3.42 -5.73
N THR A 136 -6.72 3.46 -5.58
CA THR A 136 -5.98 4.73 -5.61
C THR A 136 -5.90 5.25 -7.05
N VAL A 137 -5.49 6.50 -7.22
CA VAL A 137 -5.25 7.07 -8.56
C VAL A 137 -4.19 6.24 -9.30
N LEU A 138 -3.13 5.81 -8.61
CA LEU A 138 -2.11 4.93 -9.18
C LEU A 138 -2.67 3.57 -9.60
N ASP A 139 -3.52 2.96 -8.78
CA ASP A 139 -4.18 1.69 -9.13
C ASP A 139 -5.04 1.87 -10.40
N LYS A 140 -5.73 3.00 -10.54
CA LYS A 140 -6.54 3.32 -11.73
C LYS A 140 -5.69 3.58 -12.97
N ILE A 141 -4.57 4.29 -12.83
CA ILE A 141 -3.61 4.50 -13.94
C ILE A 141 -3.05 3.15 -14.40
N LYS A 142 -2.61 2.31 -13.46
CA LYS A 142 -2.11 0.96 -13.77
C LYS A 142 -3.17 0.13 -14.49
N ASN A 143 -4.40 0.12 -13.99
CA ASN A 143 -5.50 -0.60 -14.62
C ASN A 143 -5.83 -0.04 -16.01
N TRP A 144 -5.68 1.27 -16.22
CA TRP A 144 -5.89 1.91 -17.52
C TRP A 144 -4.79 1.54 -18.52
N LYS A 145 -3.52 1.54 -18.11
CA LYS A 145 -2.41 1.03 -18.94
C LYS A 145 -2.59 -0.46 -19.26
N ASN A 146 -2.98 -1.26 -18.28
CA ASN A 146 -3.27 -2.67 -18.52
C ASN A 146 -4.38 -2.85 -19.56
N PHE A 147 -5.45 -2.04 -19.48
CA PHE A 147 -6.50 -2.03 -20.50
C PHE A 147 -5.96 -1.66 -21.90
N ARG A 148 -5.05 -0.69 -21.99
CA ARG A 148 -4.42 -0.27 -23.26
C ARG A 148 -3.61 -1.38 -23.93
N TYR A 149 -2.91 -2.21 -23.13
CA TYR A 149 -2.04 -3.28 -23.63
C TYR A 149 -2.68 -4.67 -23.62
N ASP A 150 -3.92 -4.80 -23.14
CA ASP A 150 -4.65 -6.07 -23.15
C ASP A 150 -5.34 -6.31 -24.50
N GLU A 151 -4.69 -7.05 -25.38
CA GLU A 151 -5.20 -7.37 -26.72
C GLU A 151 -6.51 -8.18 -26.71
N LYS A 152 -6.81 -8.90 -25.61
CA LYS A 152 -8.04 -9.69 -25.51
C LYS A 152 -9.25 -8.82 -25.22
N VAL A 153 -9.08 -7.80 -24.39
CA VAL A 153 -10.15 -6.89 -23.97
C VAL A 153 -10.21 -5.65 -24.86
N ASN A 154 -9.08 -5.23 -25.40
CA ASN A 154 -8.91 -4.05 -26.24
C ASN A 154 -8.05 -4.38 -27.48
N PRO A 155 -8.63 -5.09 -28.47
CA PRO A 155 -7.90 -5.44 -29.69
C PRO A 155 -7.51 -4.22 -30.52
N THR A 156 -8.18 -3.08 -30.31
CA THR A 156 -7.85 -1.83 -31.02
C THR A 156 -6.64 -1.11 -30.44
N GLY A 157 -6.21 -1.47 -29.23
CA GLY A 157 -5.12 -0.81 -28.54
C GLY A 157 -5.37 0.68 -28.28
N LYS A 158 -6.63 1.12 -28.14
CA LYS A 158 -6.94 2.53 -27.86
C LYS A 158 -6.91 2.84 -26.37
N TRP A 159 -6.59 4.07 -26.01
CA TRP A 159 -6.69 4.56 -24.63
C TRP A 159 -8.14 4.77 -24.19
N PHE A 160 -9.08 4.93 -25.12
CA PHE A 160 -10.50 5.06 -24.83
C PHE A 160 -11.37 4.09 -25.64
N ASP A 161 -12.33 3.47 -24.96
CA ASP A 161 -13.34 2.62 -25.58
C ASP A 161 -14.68 2.71 -24.83
N TYR A 162 -15.71 2.05 -25.35
CA TYR A 162 -17.04 2.03 -24.76
C TYR A 162 -17.05 1.34 -23.39
N ARG A 163 -18.06 1.71 -22.59
CA ARG A 163 -18.26 1.17 -21.24
C ARG A 163 -18.34 -0.35 -21.18
N LYS A 164 -18.80 -1.01 -22.25
CA LYS A 164 -18.85 -2.48 -22.37
C LYS A 164 -17.45 -3.11 -22.22
N ASN A 165 -16.42 -2.45 -22.74
CA ASN A 165 -15.05 -2.97 -22.77
C ASN A 165 -14.23 -2.46 -21.58
N MET A 166 -14.38 -1.18 -21.20
CA MET A 166 -13.62 -0.59 -20.07
C MET A 166 -14.23 -0.87 -18.68
N GLY A 167 -15.51 -1.24 -18.63
CA GLY A 167 -16.23 -1.51 -17.38
C GLY A 167 -16.22 -0.33 -16.40
N LYS A 168 -15.66 -0.56 -15.20
CA LYS A 168 -15.59 0.43 -14.11
C LYS A 168 -14.63 1.59 -14.40
N LEU A 169 -13.65 1.40 -15.31
CA LEU A 169 -12.68 2.45 -15.68
C LEU A 169 -13.32 3.55 -16.54
N TYR A 170 -14.37 3.23 -17.30
CA TYR A 170 -14.97 4.11 -18.29
C TYR A 170 -15.23 5.53 -17.78
N GLY A 171 -15.95 5.66 -16.66
CA GLY A 171 -16.33 6.98 -16.14
C GLY A 171 -15.12 7.81 -15.69
N TRP A 172 -14.09 7.14 -15.15
CA TRP A 172 -12.86 7.80 -14.74
C TRP A 172 -12.06 8.26 -15.96
N VAL A 173 -11.86 7.39 -16.96
CA VAL A 173 -11.13 7.73 -18.21
C VAL A 173 -11.89 8.79 -19.02
N TYR A 174 -13.21 8.67 -19.15
CA TYR A 174 -14.04 9.67 -19.81
C TYR A 174 -13.89 11.06 -19.18
N SER A 175 -13.78 11.14 -17.84
CA SER A 175 -13.55 12.40 -17.16
C SER A 175 -12.17 13.01 -17.44
N LYS A 176 -11.18 12.21 -17.85
CA LYS A 176 -9.86 12.67 -18.29
C LYS A 176 -9.90 13.14 -19.73
N LYS A 177 -10.64 12.42 -20.58
CA LYS A 177 -10.85 12.78 -21.98
C LYS A 177 -11.60 14.10 -22.14
N THR A 178 -12.60 14.34 -21.30
CA THR A 178 -13.45 15.54 -21.38
C THR A 178 -12.90 16.74 -20.62
N ASN A 179 -11.88 16.56 -19.78
CA ASN A 179 -11.30 17.64 -18.98
C ASN A 179 -9.78 17.50 -18.92
N THR A 180 -9.11 18.37 -19.68
CA THR A 180 -7.65 18.39 -19.83
C THR A 180 -6.94 18.63 -18.50
N ASP A 181 -7.47 19.48 -17.61
CA ASP A 181 -6.86 19.72 -16.29
C ASP A 181 -6.77 18.44 -15.47
N LYS A 182 -7.84 17.63 -15.49
CA LYS A 182 -7.86 16.34 -14.80
C LYS A 182 -6.88 15.35 -15.42
N MET A 183 -6.62 15.43 -16.73
CA MET A 183 -5.62 14.60 -17.41
C MET A 183 -4.19 15.07 -17.06
N ASN A 184 -3.96 16.38 -17.02
CA ASN A 184 -2.67 16.97 -16.68
C ASN A 184 -2.18 16.52 -15.30
N LEU A 185 -3.08 16.38 -14.32
CA LEU A 185 -2.79 15.86 -12.97
C LEU A 185 -2.18 14.45 -12.93
N ILE A 186 -2.28 13.68 -14.02
CA ILE A 186 -1.76 12.30 -14.09
C ILE A 186 -0.78 12.10 -15.25
N SER A 187 -0.45 13.16 -16.00
CA SER A 187 0.42 13.09 -17.18
C SER A 187 1.82 12.57 -16.86
N GLU A 188 2.35 12.90 -15.68
CA GLU A 188 3.66 12.44 -15.18
C GLU A 188 3.83 10.92 -15.10
N TYR A 189 2.72 10.16 -15.07
CA TYR A 189 2.75 8.71 -14.99
C TYR A 189 2.82 8.02 -16.36
N PHE A 190 2.82 8.78 -17.46
CA PHE A 190 2.88 8.27 -18.83
C PHE A 190 4.23 8.62 -19.45
N ASN A 191 4.76 7.71 -20.27
CA ASN A 191 5.99 8.00 -21.03
C ASN A 191 5.66 8.85 -22.27
N ASP A 192 6.68 9.37 -22.95
CA ASP A 192 6.51 10.28 -24.09
C ASP A 192 5.68 9.66 -25.23
N GLN A 193 5.88 8.36 -25.50
CA GLN A 193 5.09 7.64 -26.51
C GLN A 193 3.61 7.56 -26.11
N GLU A 194 3.32 7.19 -24.87
CA GLU A 194 1.96 7.09 -24.35
C GLU A 194 1.26 8.46 -24.35
N LEU A 195 1.99 9.53 -23.99
CA LEU A 195 1.48 10.90 -24.02
C LEU A 195 1.12 11.34 -25.44
N ASP A 196 1.94 11.00 -26.43
CA ASP A 196 1.64 11.30 -27.83
C ASP A 196 0.45 10.51 -28.38
N GLU A 197 0.29 9.24 -27.97
CA GLU A 197 -0.92 8.47 -28.27
C GLU A 197 -2.17 9.10 -27.63
N LEU A 198 -2.07 9.53 -26.37
CA LEU A 198 -3.15 10.19 -25.64
C LEU A 198 -3.56 11.54 -26.28
N LYS A 199 -2.59 12.33 -26.77
CA LYS A 199 -2.86 13.54 -27.57
C LYS A 199 -3.64 13.21 -28.85
N LYS A 200 -3.19 12.19 -29.61
CA LYS A 200 -3.88 11.75 -30.84
C LYS A 200 -5.32 11.31 -30.58
N GLU A 201 -5.61 10.77 -29.40
CA GLU A 201 -6.95 10.36 -28.99
C GLU A 201 -7.81 11.47 -28.34
N GLY A 202 -7.27 12.69 -28.24
CA GLY A 202 -7.98 13.88 -27.75
C GLY A 202 -8.06 13.98 -26.22
N PHE A 203 -7.13 13.37 -25.49
CA PHE A 203 -7.03 13.53 -24.03
C PHE A 203 -6.25 14.78 -23.61
N LEU A 204 -5.36 15.22 -24.48
CA LEU A 204 -4.45 16.34 -24.28
C LEU A 204 -4.51 17.22 -25.54
N ASN A 205 -4.66 18.51 -25.34
CA ASN A 205 -4.58 19.52 -26.39
C ASN A 205 -3.20 20.17 -26.37
#